data_AF-A0A090M7P9-F1
#
_entry.id   AF-A0A090M7P9-F1
#
_cell.length_a   1.000
_cell.length_b   1.000
_cell.length_c   1.000
_cell.angle_alpha   90.00
_cell.angle_beta   90.00
_cell.angle_gamma   90.00
#
_symmetry.space_group_name_H-M   'P 1'
#
loop_
_entity.id
_entity.type
_entity.pdbx_description
1 polymer ?
#
loop_
_entity_poly.entity_id
_entity_poly.type
_entity_poly.pdbx_seq_one_letter_code
_entity_poly.pdbx_strand_id
1 'polypeptide(L)'
;MAKAARDKARKAFATKMRALVSDQGRAYEKIVDQMGRENSREYVLSVRHAPSANKDVVGNDAVGVLSDWLPVCEVVVADRKAYEAQMYFKKQGMAVPETEQMSLESAQIEGVPAVRMMLPKYEEHVAAMAFVMAGAKELNMSEIEYGLEDWGSFECAVDSLAAQVNQSGKFEAAAKLLGVCADDEPSEIKKVYRRLIAEAHPDRNPDATQERFNAIKDAYELLCGRGDTAGTTYEGLGDHRRDFVALDKSHFGVTTADKGQTDPASIAFAMRTLTIYDRVGTVFTTRNLKLAQKTAAKAASECAVNV
;
A
#
# COMPACT_ATOMS: atom_id res chain seq x y z
N MET A 1 -20.92 -35.88 3.87
CA MET A 1 -19.52 -36.14 3.46
C MET A 1 -18.86 -34.92 2.77
N ALA A 2 -19.46 -34.33 1.71
CA ALA A 2 -18.83 -33.23 0.96
C ALA A 2 -18.56 -31.94 1.76
N LYS A 3 -19.48 -31.52 2.65
CA LYS A 3 -19.29 -30.31 3.49
C LYS A 3 -18.10 -30.44 4.45
N ALA A 4 -17.99 -31.58 5.13
CA ALA A 4 -16.88 -31.85 6.06
C ALA A 4 -15.53 -31.90 5.34
N ALA A 5 -15.48 -32.47 4.14
CA ALA A 5 -14.27 -32.47 3.31
C ALA A 5 -13.86 -31.05 2.89
N ARG A 6 -14.82 -30.22 2.45
CA ARG A 6 -14.59 -28.81 2.11
C ARG A 6 -14.12 -27.98 3.31
N ASP A 7 -14.73 -28.17 4.47
CA ASP A 7 -14.34 -27.46 5.69
C ASP A 7 -12.93 -27.87 6.15
N LYS A 8 -12.59 -29.17 6.03
CA LYS A 8 -11.23 -29.66 6.28
C LYS A 8 -10.22 -29.05 5.32
N ALA A 9 -10.52 -28.99 4.03
CA ALA A 9 -9.66 -28.36 3.02
C ALA A 9 -9.46 -26.86 3.31
N ARG A 10 -10.53 -26.14 3.66
CA ARG A 10 -10.45 -24.72 4.04
C ARG A 10 -9.56 -24.49 5.26
N LYS A 11 -9.69 -25.34 6.29
CA LYS A 11 -8.84 -25.25 7.49
C LYS A 11 -7.37 -25.54 7.16
N ALA A 12 -7.11 -26.59 6.39
CA ALA A 12 -5.75 -26.95 5.98
C ALA A 12 -5.08 -25.82 5.18
N PHE A 13 -5.81 -25.23 4.22
CA PHE A 13 -5.34 -24.07 3.46
C PHE A 13 -5.01 -22.88 4.36
N ALA A 14 -5.91 -22.52 5.28
CA ALA A 14 -5.68 -21.41 6.20
C ALA A 14 -4.48 -21.67 7.13
N THR A 15 -4.26 -22.91 7.57
CA THR A 15 -3.06 -23.29 8.34
C THR A 15 -1.79 -23.14 7.51
N LYS A 16 -1.79 -23.59 6.25
CA LYS A 16 -0.66 -23.44 5.33
C LYS A 16 -0.28 -21.97 5.15
N MET A 17 -1.27 -21.11 4.89
CA MET A 17 -1.03 -19.67 4.69
C MET A 17 -0.43 -19.01 5.94
N ARG A 18 -0.93 -19.32 7.14
CA ARG A 18 -0.37 -18.80 8.38
C ARG A 18 1.06 -19.27 8.65
N ALA A 19 1.38 -20.52 8.28
CA ALA A 19 2.73 -21.04 8.42
C ALA A 19 3.73 -20.28 7.52
N LEU A 20 3.39 -20.06 6.24
CA LEU A 20 4.20 -19.27 5.32
C LEU A 20 4.46 -17.85 5.84
N VAL A 21 3.42 -17.20 6.36
CA VAL A 21 3.52 -15.87 6.99
C VAL A 21 4.47 -15.90 8.19
N SER A 22 4.29 -16.88 9.09
CA SER A 22 5.09 -16.97 10.32
C SER A 22 6.57 -17.22 10.04
N ASP A 23 6.88 -18.05 9.04
CA ASP A 23 8.26 -18.38 8.66
C ASP A 23 8.98 -17.14 8.11
N GLN A 24 8.31 -16.34 7.28
CA GLN A 24 8.84 -15.07 6.79
C GLN A 24 9.00 -14.05 7.90
N GLY A 25 8.04 -13.97 8.84
CA GLY A 25 8.15 -13.10 10.01
C GLY A 25 9.40 -13.39 10.84
N ARG A 26 9.72 -14.67 11.10
CA ARG A 26 10.96 -15.03 11.82
C ARG A 26 12.23 -14.66 11.04
N ALA A 27 12.20 -14.79 9.71
CA ALA A 27 13.32 -14.36 8.88
C ALA A 27 13.49 -12.83 8.89
N TYR A 28 12.39 -12.09 8.88
CA TYR A 28 12.36 -10.63 8.98
C TYR A 28 13.01 -10.14 10.26
N GLU A 29 12.51 -10.59 11.43
CA GLU A 29 13.05 -10.18 12.73
C GLU A 29 14.55 -10.47 12.81
N LYS A 30 14.97 -11.63 12.29
CA LYS A 30 16.38 -12.00 12.26
C LYS A 30 17.23 -11.11 11.35
N ILE A 31 16.69 -10.50 10.30
CA ILE A 31 17.46 -9.53 9.49
C ILE A 31 17.59 -8.22 10.25
N VAL A 32 16.47 -7.71 10.77
CA VAL A 32 16.41 -6.44 11.51
C VAL A 32 17.31 -6.47 12.76
N ASP A 33 17.24 -7.54 13.56
CA ASP A 33 18.05 -7.73 14.78
C ASP A 33 19.57 -7.77 14.54
N GLN A 34 19.98 -8.05 13.31
CA GLN A 34 21.38 -8.29 12.97
C GLN A 34 21.99 -7.14 12.19
N MET A 35 21.21 -6.52 11.33
CA MET A 35 21.65 -5.39 10.52
C MET A 35 21.45 -4.06 11.23
N GLY A 36 20.46 -3.96 12.10
CA GLY A 36 19.96 -2.64 12.51
C GLY A 36 19.20 -1.95 11.37
N ARG A 37 18.53 -0.86 11.70
CA ARG A 37 17.71 -0.08 10.76
C ARG A 37 18.54 0.80 9.82
N GLU A 38 19.79 1.06 10.19
CA GLU A 38 20.73 1.86 9.44
C GLU A 38 21.42 1.08 8.31
N ASN A 39 21.54 -0.25 8.45
CA ASN A 39 22.18 -1.11 7.44
C ASN A 39 21.18 -2.03 6.71
N SER A 40 19.89 -1.82 6.92
CA SER A 40 18.81 -2.46 6.18
C SER A 40 17.82 -1.41 5.70
N ARG A 41 16.99 -1.75 4.71
CA ARG A 41 15.91 -0.87 4.23
C ARG A 41 14.58 -1.57 4.45
N GLU A 42 13.63 -0.84 5.01
CA GLU A 42 12.29 -1.34 5.31
C GLU A 42 11.28 -0.64 4.38
N TYR A 43 10.39 -1.42 3.78
CA TYR A 43 9.36 -0.94 2.86
C TYR A 43 8.01 -1.54 3.21
N VAL A 44 6.94 -0.87 2.82
CA VAL A 44 5.59 -1.43 2.75
C VAL A 44 5.29 -1.91 1.35
N LEU A 45 4.93 -3.18 1.23
CA LEU A 45 4.44 -3.77 -0.01
C LEU A 45 2.91 -3.76 -0.01
N SER A 46 2.36 -3.10 -1.03
CA SER A 46 0.95 -3.06 -1.34
C SER A 46 0.65 -3.84 -2.63
N VAL A 47 -0.56 -4.37 -2.73
CA VAL A 47 -1.04 -5.07 -3.93
C VAL A 47 -2.41 -4.58 -4.34
N ARG A 48 -2.72 -4.69 -5.64
CA ARG A 48 -4.06 -4.52 -6.19
C ARG A 48 -4.24 -5.39 -7.43
N HIS A 49 -5.47 -5.58 -7.87
CA HIS A 49 -5.69 -6.05 -9.24
C HIS A 49 -5.24 -4.96 -10.22
N ALA A 50 -4.53 -5.37 -11.28
CA ALA A 50 -4.29 -4.53 -12.43
C ALA A 50 -5.62 -3.94 -12.90
N PRO A 51 -5.72 -2.64 -13.17
CA PRO A 51 -6.93 -2.05 -13.71
C PRO A 51 -7.27 -2.78 -15.01
N SER A 52 -8.27 -3.67 -14.98
CA SER A 52 -8.68 -4.37 -16.18
C SER A 52 -9.21 -3.33 -17.18
N ALA A 53 -8.90 -3.49 -18.45
CA ALA A 53 -9.52 -2.68 -19.51
C ALA A 53 -11.05 -2.90 -19.57
N ASN A 54 -11.58 -3.90 -18.85
CA ASN A 54 -12.97 -4.32 -18.89
C ASN A 54 -13.58 -4.31 -17.48
N LYS A 55 -14.24 -3.21 -17.13
CA LYS A 55 -14.82 -2.91 -15.80
C LYS A 55 -15.99 -3.82 -15.38
N ASP A 56 -16.30 -4.85 -16.16
CA ASP A 56 -17.58 -5.58 -16.08
C ASP A 56 -17.52 -6.89 -15.28
N VAL A 57 -16.39 -7.25 -14.68
CA VAL A 57 -16.30 -8.47 -13.83
C VAL A 57 -16.38 -8.08 -12.35
N VAL A 58 -17.60 -7.77 -11.90
CA VAL A 58 -17.91 -7.64 -10.47
C VAL A 58 -18.37 -9.00 -9.97
N GLY A 59 -17.45 -9.79 -9.42
CA GLY A 59 -17.77 -11.09 -8.85
C GLY A 59 -16.76 -11.54 -7.80
N ASN A 60 -17.24 -11.67 -6.56
CA ASN A 60 -16.59 -12.15 -5.33
C ASN A 60 -16.00 -11.04 -4.43
N ASP A 61 -16.42 -11.02 -3.16
CA ASP A 61 -16.03 -10.03 -2.14
C ASP A 61 -14.50 -9.92 -1.97
N ALA A 62 -13.75 -11.00 -2.27
CA ALA A 62 -12.30 -11.05 -2.24
C ALA A 62 -11.60 -10.26 -3.38
N VAL A 63 -12.29 -9.99 -4.50
CA VAL A 63 -11.79 -9.13 -5.57
C VAL A 63 -12.01 -7.66 -5.20
N GLY A 64 -13.13 -7.36 -4.52
CA GLY A 64 -13.45 -6.02 -4.04
C GLY A 64 -12.40 -5.46 -3.08
N VAL A 65 -11.80 -6.28 -2.21
CA VAL A 65 -10.73 -5.82 -1.30
C VAL A 65 -9.43 -5.44 -2.02
N LEU A 66 -9.26 -5.84 -3.28
CA LEU A 66 -8.10 -5.52 -4.14
C LEU A 66 -8.48 -4.59 -5.30
N SER A 67 -9.64 -3.93 -5.24
CA SER A 67 -10.05 -2.93 -6.24
C SER A 67 -9.12 -1.71 -6.29
N ASP A 68 -8.33 -1.52 -5.24
CA ASP A 68 -7.24 -0.56 -5.16
C ASP A 68 -6.13 -1.09 -4.24
N TRP A 69 -5.03 -0.34 -4.10
CA TRP A 69 -3.88 -0.65 -3.26
C TRP A 69 -4.26 -1.06 -1.85
N LEU A 70 -3.90 -2.28 -1.51
CA LEU A 70 -4.00 -2.87 -0.18
C LEU A 70 -2.59 -3.12 0.36
N PRO A 71 -2.15 -2.44 1.42
CA PRO A 71 -0.93 -2.77 2.15
C PRO A 71 -1.05 -4.17 2.75
N VAL A 72 -0.14 -5.08 2.41
CA VAL A 72 -0.22 -6.49 2.83
C VAL A 72 0.95 -6.95 3.69
N CYS A 73 2.15 -6.40 3.49
CA CYS A 73 3.30 -6.76 4.29
C CYS A 73 4.36 -5.65 4.34
N GLU A 74 5.20 -5.74 5.35
CA GLU A 74 6.50 -5.09 5.41
C GLU A 74 7.53 -5.97 4.73
N VAL A 75 8.50 -5.34 4.10
CA VAL A 75 9.62 -5.98 3.40
C VAL A 75 10.91 -5.38 3.92
N VAL A 76 11.85 -6.23 4.30
CA VAL A 76 13.21 -5.81 4.65
C VAL A 76 14.19 -6.32 3.60
N VAL A 77 15.09 -5.44 3.19
CA VAL A 77 16.22 -5.78 2.32
C VAL A 77 17.54 -5.31 2.91
N ALA A 78 18.57 -6.13 2.78
CA ALA A 78 19.93 -5.83 3.20
C ALA A 78 20.94 -6.50 2.26
N ASP A 79 22.18 -6.01 2.26
CA ASP A 79 23.27 -6.72 1.61
C ASP A 79 23.51 -8.08 2.31
N ARG A 80 23.50 -9.16 1.54
CA ARG A 80 23.61 -10.52 2.08
C ARG A 80 24.98 -10.78 2.70
N LYS A 81 26.07 -10.28 2.11
CA LYS A 81 27.41 -10.50 2.66
C LYS A 81 27.56 -9.80 3.99
N ALA A 82 27.08 -8.57 4.09
CA ALA A 82 27.06 -7.82 5.35
C ALA A 82 26.22 -8.54 6.41
N TYR A 83 25.03 -9.03 6.03
CA TYR A 83 24.18 -9.83 6.92
C TYR A 83 24.84 -11.12 7.41
N GLU A 84 25.46 -11.88 6.52
CA GLU A 84 26.15 -13.12 6.86
C GLU A 84 27.38 -12.86 7.75
N ALA A 85 28.12 -11.79 7.49
CA ALA A 85 29.25 -11.36 8.34
C ALA A 85 28.78 -10.99 9.75
N GLN A 86 27.77 -10.11 9.87
CA GLN A 86 27.18 -9.74 11.18
C GLN A 86 26.72 -10.98 11.95
N MET A 87 26.02 -11.89 11.28
CA MET A 87 25.59 -13.17 11.83
C MET A 87 26.75 -14.05 12.31
N TYR A 88 27.85 -14.09 11.56
CA TYR A 88 29.03 -14.91 11.87
C TYR A 88 29.78 -14.38 13.10
N PHE A 89 30.10 -13.09 13.14
CA PHE A 89 30.86 -12.50 14.26
C PHE A 89 30.04 -12.46 15.54
N LYS A 90 28.75 -12.09 15.48
CA LYS A 90 27.89 -12.09 16.66
C LYS A 90 27.73 -13.47 17.28
N LYS A 91 27.68 -14.53 16.47
CA LYS A 91 27.69 -15.93 16.98
C LYS A 91 28.96 -16.29 17.75
N GLN A 92 30.07 -15.62 17.45
CA GLN A 92 31.34 -15.81 18.14
C GLN A 92 31.53 -14.82 19.31
N GLY A 93 30.52 -13.99 19.61
CA GLY A 93 30.61 -12.95 20.65
C GLY A 93 31.53 -11.79 20.27
N MET A 94 31.79 -11.58 18.97
CA MET A 94 32.67 -10.54 18.46
C MET A 94 31.89 -9.50 17.64
N ALA A 95 32.42 -8.29 17.57
CA ALA A 95 32.00 -7.30 16.58
C ALA A 95 32.68 -7.57 15.23
N VAL A 96 32.07 -7.11 14.14
CA VAL A 96 32.68 -7.17 12.80
C VAL A 96 33.93 -6.28 12.78
N PRO A 97 35.11 -6.79 12.37
CA PRO A 97 36.34 -5.99 12.32
C PRO A 97 36.21 -4.77 11.39
N GLU A 98 36.87 -3.65 11.73
CA GLU A 98 36.84 -2.41 10.94
C GLU A 98 37.27 -2.64 9.47
N THR A 99 38.28 -3.48 9.24
CA THR A 99 38.74 -3.84 7.90
C THR A 99 37.66 -4.51 7.05
N GLU A 100 36.77 -5.27 7.69
CA GLU A 100 35.67 -5.97 7.03
C GLU A 100 34.48 -5.02 6.85
N GLN A 101 34.19 -4.15 7.81
CA GLN A 101 33.21 -3.06 7.66
C GLN A 101 33.52 -2.14 6.47
N MET A 102 34.78 -1.70 6.32
CA MET A 102 35.20 -0.87 5.18
C MET A 102 34.97 -1.55 3.82
N SER A 103 35.09 -2.88 3.77
CA SER A 103 34.81 -3.64 2.55
C SER A 103 33.30 -3.75 2.25
N LEU A 104 32.46 -3.74 3.29
CA LEU A 104 31.01 -3.86 3.21
C LEU A 104 30.32 -2.52 2.90
N GLU A 105 30.87 -1.38 3.34
CA GLU A 105 30.34 -0.03 3.05
C GLU A 105 30.22 0.27 1.54
N SER A 106 31.04 -0.39 0.71
CA SER A 106 31.02 -0.26 -0.75
C SER A 106 29.88 -1.03 -1.44
N ALA A 107 29.18 -1.92 -0.72
CA ALA A 107 28.05 -2.71 -1.22
C ALA A 107 26.72 -2.10 -0.76
N GLN A 108 26.40 -0.89 -1.22
CA GLN A 108 25.09 -0.30 -0.93
C GLN A 108 24.01 -0.97 -1.80
N ILE A 109 23.06 -1.64 -1.16
CA ILE A 109 21.88 -2.16 -1.83
C ILE A 109 20.89 -1.03 -2.09
N GLU A 110 20.44 -0.89 -3.32
CA GLU A 110 19.29 -0.04 -3.65
C GLU A 110 18.00 -0.81 -3.37
N GLY A 111 17.15 -0.28 -2.50
CA GLY A 111 16.05 -1.05 -1.94
C GLY A 111 14.93 -1.38 -2.95
N VAL A 112 14.45 -0.39 -3.71
CA VAL A 112 13.36 -0.63 -4.69
C VAL A 112 13.78 -1.64 -5.77
N PRO A 113 14.96 -1.53 -6.42
CA PRO A 113 15.44 -2.56 -7.35
C PRO A 113 15.60 -3.94 -6.69
N ALA A 114 16.13 -3.98 -5.46
CA ALA A 114 16.31 -5.23 -4.72
C ALA A 114 14.98 -5.94 -4.44
N VAL A 115 13.96 -5.21 -3.99
CA VAL A 115 12.62 -5.77 -3.78
C VAL A 115 12.04 -6.27 -5.10
N ARG A 116 12.11 -5.47 -6.17
CA ARG A 116 11.62 -5.82 -7.52
C ARG A 116 12.21 -7.14 -8.01
N MET A 117 13.51 -7.36 -7.81
CA MET A 117 14.20 -8.60 -8.19
C MET A 117 13.80 -9.82 -7.35
N MET A 118 13.47 -9.63 -6.07
CA MET A 118 13.16 -10.74 -5.17
C MET A 118 11.69 -11.18 -5.25
N LEU A 119 10.75 -10.26 -5.49
CA LEU A 119 9.31 -10.52 -5.51
C LEU A 119 8.85 -11.77 -6.28
N PRO A 120 9.39 -12.11 -7.48
CA PRO A 120 9.00 -13.33 -8.20
C PRO A 120 9.13 -14.62 -7.38
N LYS A 121 10.08 -14.68 -6.43
CA LYS A 121 10.31 -15.85 -5.58
C LYS A 121 9.33 -15.95 -4.41
N TYR A 122 8.56 -14.89 -4.15
CA TYR A 122 7.71 -14.75 -2.97
C TYR A 122 6.22 -14.53 -3.29
N GLU A 123 5.77 -14.76 -4.52
CA GLU A 123 4.36 -14.57 -4.90
C GLU A 123 3.39 -15.36 -4.01
N GLU A 124 3.73 -16.62 -3.65
CA GLU A 124 2.91 -17.42 -2.72
C GLU A 124 2.83 -16.80 -1.32
N HIS A 125 3.92 -16.18 -0.86
CA HIS A 125 3.93 -15.48 0.43
C HIS A 125 3.09 -14.22 0.37
N VAL A 126 3.18 -13.42 -0.70
CA VAL A 126 2.34 -12.24 -0.87
C VAL A 126 0.85 -12.62 -0.90
N ALA A 127 0.49 -13.70 -1.61
CA ALA A 127 -0.87 -14.23 -1.58
C ALA A 127 -1.31 -14.66 -0.18
N ALA A 128 -0.41 -15.30 0.59
CA ALA A 128 -0.67 -15.67 1.99
C ALA A 128 -0.88 -14.44 2.88
N MET A 129 -0.07 -13.39 2.71
CA MET A 129 -0.17 -12.13 3.45
C MET A 129 -1.51 -11.43 3.13
N ALA A 130 -1.89 -11.33 1.86
CA ALA A 130 -3.18 -10.78 1.44
C ALA A 130 -4.37 -11.58 2.01
N PHE A 131 -4.26 -12.91 2.05
CA PHE A 131 -5.25 -13.78 2.69
C PHE A 131 -5.37 -13.53 4.20
N VAL A 132 -4.25 -13.41 4.91
CA VAL A 132 -4.26 -13.17 6.36
C VAL A 132 -4.79 -11.77 6.69
N MET A 133 -4.39 -10.76 5.91
CA MET A 133 -4.76 -9.35 6.11
C MET A 133 -6.22 -9.05 5.79
N ALA A 134 -6.72 -9.55 4.65
CA ALA A 134 -8.03 -9.15 4.12
C ALA A 134 -8.93 -10.32 3.72
N GLY A 135 -8.50 -11.57 3.95
CA GLY A 135 -9.26 -12.74 3.53
C GLY A 135 -9.28 -12.97 2.01
N ALA A 136 -8.41 -12.30 1.26
CA ALA A 136 -8.26 -12.43 -0.19
C ALA A 136 -7.86 -13.87 -0.56
N LYS A 137 -8.60 -14.52 -1.46
CA LYS A 137 -8.41 -15.93 -1.83
C LYS A 137 -8.22 -16.05 -3.33
N GLU A 138 -7.55 -17.13 -3.73
CA GLU A 138 -7.47 -17.54 -5.15
C GLU A 138 -6.93 -16.44 -6.06
N LEU A 139 -5.95 -15.67 -5.55
CA LEU A 139 -5.34 -14.58 -6.30
C LEU A 139 -4.61 -15.12 -7.53
N ASN A 140 -5.05 -14.68 -8.72
CA ASN A 140 -4.26 -14.85 -9.92
C ASN A 140 -3.10 -13.85 -9.88
N MET A 141 -1.93 -14.32 -9.43
CA MET A 141 -0.76 -13.44 -9.26
C MET A 141 -0.36 -12.75 -10.57
N SER A 142 -0.66 -13.30 -11.75
CA SER A 142 -0.36 -12.64 -13.03
C SER A 142 -1.13 -11.32 -13.25
N GLU A 143 -2.25 -11.14 -12.57
CA GLU A 143 -3.10 -9.93 -12.65
C GLU A 143 -2.86 -8.97 -11.48
N ILE A 144 -1.87 -9.25 -10.62
CA ILE A 144 -1.57 -8.42 -9.45
C ILE A 144 -0.48 -7.41 -9.79
N GLU A 145 -0.76 -6.14 -9.52
CA GLU A 145 0.24 -5.08 -9.47
C GLU A 145 0.80 -4.94 -8.05
N TYR A 146 2.06 -4.51 -7.95
CA TYR A 146 2.71 -4.25 -6.67
C TYR A 146 3.04 -2.76 -6.54
N GLY A 147 2.92 -2.27 -5.31
CA GLY A 147 3.31 -0.93 -4.93
C GLY A 147 4.26 -1.02 -3.76
N LEU A 148 5.34 -0.24 -3.80
CA LEU A 148 6.35 -0.23 -2.76
C LEU A 148 6.52 1.18 -2.22
N GLU A 149 6.66 1.31 -0.92
CA GLU A 149 6.79 2.60 -0.25
C GLU A 149 7.76 2.48 0.92
N ASP A 150 8.57 3.50 1.20
CA ASP A 150 9.44 3.48 2.36
C ASP A 150 8.62 3.41 3.65
N TRP A 151 9.16 2.67 4.63
CA TRP A 151 8.50 2.50 5.91
C TRP A 151 8.21 3.83 6.61
N GLY A 152 9.17 4.76 6.63
CA GLY A 152 9.00 6.05 7.31
C GLY A 152 7.97 6.93 6.62
N SER A 153 7.89 6.88 5.29
CA SER A 153 6.84 7.57 4.52
C SER A 153 5.45 7.02 4.86
N PHE A 154 5.33 5.69 4.92
CA PHE A 154 4.08 5.01 5.24
C PHE A 154 3.61 5.29 6.67
N GLU A 155 4.52 5.20 7.64
CA GLU A 155 4.23 5.46 9.05
C GLU A 155 3.71 6.90 9.25
N CYS A 156 4.38 7.89 8.65
CA CYS A 156 3.94 9.28 8.68
C CYS A 156 2.51 9.46 8.15
N ALA A 157 2.17 8.75 7.07
CA ALA A 157 0.84 8.80 6.48
C ALA A 157 -0.23 8.16 7.38
N VAL A 158 0.07 6.99 7.97
CA VAL A 158 -0.84 6.27 8.88
C VAL A 158 -1.08 7.07 10.15
N ASP A 159 -0.04 7.64 10.76
CA ASP A 159 -0.16 8.44 11.97
C ASP A 159 -0.99 9.70 11.75
N SER A 160 -0.79 10.33 10.60
CA SER A 160 -1.53 11.53 10.25
C SER A 160 -3.00 11.21 9.89
N LEU A 161 -3.29 10.02 9.33
CA LEU A 161 -4.66 9.51 9.20
C LEU A 161 -5.28 9.22 10.58
N ALA A 162 -4.53 8.63 11.51
CA ALA A 162 -5.00 8.38 12.86
C ALA A 162 -5.34 9.69 13.60
N ALA A 163 -4.56 10.75 13.38
CA ALA A 163 -4.83 12.08 13.94
C ALA A 163 -6.16 12.69 13.42
N GLN A 164 -6.62 12.28 12.24
CA GLN A 164 -7.88 12.76 11.66
C GLN A 164 -9.12 12.10 12.25
N VAL A 165 -9.01 10.96 12.94
CA VAL A 165 -10.16 10.25 13.53
C VAL A 165 -10.95 11.15 14.51
N ASN A 166 -10.26 12.05 15.21
CA ASN A 166 -10.89 13.01 16.12
C ASN A 166 -11.51 14.24 15.41
N GLN A 167 -11.43 14.30 14.08
CA GLN A 167 -11.94 15.41 13.25
C GLN A 167 -13.10 14.97 12.35
N SER A 168 -13.65 13.77 12.49
CA SER A 168 -14.70 13.21 11.62
C SER A 168 -15.87 14.18 11.38
N GLY A 169 -16.36 14.87 12.41
CA GLY A 169 -17.43 15.86 12.27
C GLY A 169 -17.07 17.07 11.38
N LYS A 170 -15.79 17.45 11.30
CA LYS A 170 -15.32 18.50 10.38
C LYS A 170 -15.31 18.02 8.93
N PHE A 171 -14.91 16.77 8.70
CA PHE A 171 -14.94 16.14 7.37
C PHE A 171 -16.38 15.99 6.86
N GLU A 172 -17.32 15.55 7.71
CA GLU A 172 -18.74 15.49 7.36
C GLU A 172 -19.33 16.86 7.02
N ALA A 173 -18.99 17.89 7.81
CA ALA A 173 -19.43 19.26 7.54
C ALA A 173 -18.88 19.79 6.21
N ALA A 174 -17.60 19.54 5.91
CA ALA A 174 -16.98 19.90 4.64
C ALA A 174 -17.61 19.15 3.45
N ALA A 175 -17.84 17.84 3.60
CA ALA A 175 -18.48 17.03 2.57
C ALA A 175 -19.90 17.52 2.27
N LYS A 176 -20.66 17.83 3.32
CA LYS A 176 -22.00 18.42 3.20
C LYS A 176 -21.96 19.79 2.50
N LEU A 177 -20.96 20.64 2.79
CA LEU A 177 -20.80 21.94 2.14
C LEU A 177 -20.57 21.79 0.62
N LEU A 178 -19.75 20.82 0.22
CA LEU A 178 -19.49 20.57 -1.20
C LEU A 178 -20.60 19.74 -1.88
N GLY A 179 -21.52 19.14 -1.11
CA GLY A 179 -22.55 18.24 -1.63
C GLY A 179 -21.98 16.90 -2.10
N VAL A 180 -20.95 16.41 -1.41
CA VAL A 180 -20.27 15.13 -1.66
C VAL A 180 -20.37 14.24 -0.42
N CYS A 181 -19.98 12.97 -0.54
CA CYS A 181 -19.71 12.12 0.62
C CYS A 181 -18.29 12.37 1.14
N ALA A 182 -18.06 12.26 2.45
CA ALA A 182 -16.72 12.34 3.02
C ALA A 182 -15.81 11.19 2.54
N ASP A 183 -16.42 10.07 2.14
CA ASP A 183 -15.75 8.90 1.56
C ASP A 183 -15.69 8.95 0.01
N ASP A 184 -16.07 10.06 -0.63
CA ASP A 184 -15.97 10.17 -2.09
C ASP A 184 -14.51 10.23 -2.56
N GLU A 185 -14.24 9.65 -3.72
CA GLU A 185 -12.92 9.71 -4.34
C GLU A 185 -12.46 11.17 -4.54
N PRO A 186 -11.20 11.51 -4.24
CA PRO A 186 -10.70 12.88 -4.35
C PRO A 186 -10.89 13.48 -5.75
N SER A 187 -10.76 12.66 -6.80
CA SER A 187 -11.02 13.07 -8.18
C SER A 187 -12.47 13.50 -8.44
N GLU A 188 -13.44 12.87 -7.78
CA GLU A 188 -14.86 13.24 -7.83
C GLU A 188 -15.13 14.51 -7.01
N ILE A 189 -14.57 14.59 -5.80
CA ILE A 189 -14.63 15.80 -4.97
C ILE A 189 -14.03 16.99 -5.73
N LYS A 190 -12.90 16.80 -6.41
CA LYS A 190 -12.24 17.83 -7.25
C LYS A 190 -13.08 18.25 -8.45
N LYS A 191 -13.87 17.36 -9.05
CA LYS A 191 -14.82 17.74 -10.11
C LYS A 191 -15.91 18.66 -9.56
N VAL A 192 -16.51 18.30 -8.43
CA VAL A 192 -17.56 19.10 -7.78
C VAL A 192 -17.00 20.44 -7.30
N TYR A 193 -15.83 20.44 -6.67
CA TYR A 193 -15.10 21.64 -6.26
C TYR A 193 -14.87 22.61 -7.42
N ARG A 194 -14.38 22.13 -8.57
CA ARG A 194 -14.15 22.98 -9.75
C ARG A 194 -15.44 23.66 -10.25
N ARG A 195 -16.56 22.94 -10.21
CA ARG A 195 -17.88 23.51 -10.54
C ARG A 195 -18.27 24.59 -9.53
N LEU A 196 -18.19 24.30 -8.23
CA LEU A 196 -18.57 25.22 -7.16
C LEU A 196 -17.73 26.50 -7.15
N ILE A 197 -16.42 26.39 -7.40
CA ILE A 197 -15.53 27.56 -7.52
C ILE A 197 -15.90 28.41 -8.73
N ALA A 198 -16.25 27.80 -9.87
CA ALA A 198 -16.67 28.55 -11.05
C ALA A 198 -18.00 29.29 -10.81
N GLU A 199 -18.92 28.72 -10.03
CA GLU A 199 -20.20 29.33 -9.64
C GLU A 199 -20.05 30.43 -8.58
N ALA A 200 -19.05 30.30 -7.71
CA ALA A 200 -18.76 31.25 -6.63
C ALA A 200 -17.71 32.32 -7.01
N HIS A 201 -17.22 32.34 -8.25
CA HIS A 201 -16.20 33.29 -8.68
C HIS A 201 -16.80 34.69 -8.84
N PRO A 202 -16.23 35.75 -8.23
CA PRO A 202 -16.80 37.10 -8.26
C PRO A 202 -16.96 37.65 -9.69
N ASP A 203 -16.04 37.33 -10.61
CA ASP A 203 -16.16 37.73 -12.02
C ASP A 203 -17.37 37.13 -12.75
N ARG A 204 -17.84 35.95 -12.34
CA ARG A 204 -18.98 35.25 -12.99
C ARG A 204 -20.27 35.41 -12.22
N ASN A 205 -20.18 35.75 -10.93
CA ASN A 205 -21.31 35.90 -10.04
C ASN A 205 -21.04 37.07 -9.08
N PRO A 206 -21.47 38.30 -9.43
CA PRO A 206 -21.22 39.51 -8.64
C PRO A 206 -21.83 39.45 -7.22
N ASP A 207 -22.84 38.60 -7.01
CA ASP A 207 -23.50 38.39 -5.72
C ASP A 207 -22.82 37.31 -4.86
N ALA A 208 -21.79 36.64 -5.39
CA ALA A 208 -21.05 35.64 -4.63
C ALA A 208 -20.14 36.30 -3.58
N THR A 209 -20.23 35.83 -2.33
CA THR A 209 -19.41 36.36 -1.24
C THR A 209 -18.03 35.69 -1.21
N GLN A 210 -17.01 36.49 -0.87
CA GLN A 210 -15.65 35.97 -0.63
C GLN A 210 -15.64 34.87 0.46
N GLU A 211 -16.52 34.99 1.45
CA GLU A 211 -16.69 33.98 2.51
C GLU A 211 -17.11 32.63 1.96
N ARG A 212 -18.08 32.58 1.03
CA ARG A 212 -18.52 31.33 0.39
C ARG A 212 -17.41 30.72 -0.46
N PHE A 213 -16.67 31.55 -1.20
CA PHE A 213 -15.54 31.10 -2.00
C PHE A 213 -14.46 30.44 -1.12
N ASN A 214 -14.08 31.11 -0.02
CA ASN A 214 -13.10 30.59 0.92
C ASN A 214 -13.60 29.32 1.61
N ALA A 215 -14.87 29.26 2.04
CA ALA A 215 -15.41 28.05 2.66
C ALA A 215 -15.40 26.83 1.72
N ILE A 216 -15.71 27.01 0.42
CA ILE A 216 -15.61 25.94 -0.59
C ILE A 216 -14.15 25.49 -0.75
N LYS A 217 -13.21 26.43 -0.77
CA LYS A 217 -11.78 26.15 -0.84
C LYS A 217 -11.32 25.37 0.38
N ASP A 218 -11.58 25.86 1.59
CA ASP A 218 -11.16 25.24 2.85
C ASP A 218 -11.76 23.83 3.03
N ALA A 219 -13.03 23.65 2.65
CA ALA A 219 -13.67 22.33 2.67
C ALA A 219 -13.01 21.36 1.68
N TYR A 220 -12.66 21.82 0.48
CA TYR A 220 -11.91 20.99 -0.48
C TYR A 220 -10.50 20.66 0.04
N GLU A 221 -9.80 21.64 0.62
CA GLU A 221 -8.46 21.44 1.18
C GLU A 221 -8.48 20.46 2.35
N LEU A 222 -9.52 20.50 3.20
CA LEU A 222 -9.71 19.55 4.30
C LEU A 222 -9.97 18.12 3.79
N LEU A 223 -10.87 17.96 2.80
CA LEU A 223 -11.25 16.63 2.29
C LEU A 223 -10.17 16.00 1.40
N CYS A 224 -9.49 16.80 0.58
CA CYS A 224 -8.50 16.32 -0.40
C CYS A 224 -7.05 16.59 0.03
N GLY A 225 -6.83 17.13 1.23
CA GLY A 225 -5.53 17.23 1.86
C GLY A 225 -4.54 18.19 1.20
N ARG A 226 -4.93 19.33 0.62
CA ARG A 226 -3.92 20.32 0.19
C ARG A 226 -3.33 21.09 1.39
N GLY A 227 -2.47 20.44 2.18
CA GLY A 227 -1.78 20.95 3.39
C GLY A 227 -0.79 19.91 3.93
N ASP A 228 -0.19 20.06 5.12
CA ASP A 228 0.77 19.08 5.72
C ASP A 228 0.24 17.64 5.80
N THR A 229 -1.06 17.44 5.61
CA THR A 229 -1.77 16.17 5.59
C THR A 229 -2.03 15.60 4.18
N ALA A 230 -1.41 16.12 3.12
CA ALA A 230 -1.63 15.62 1.75
C ALA A 230 -1.25 14.15 1.53
N GLY A 231 -0.30 13.64 2.33
CA GLY A 231 0.12 12.24 2.28
C GLY A 231 -0.83 11.28 3.00
N THR A 232 -1.87 11.78 3.68
CA THR A 232 -2.81 10.99 4.50
C THR A 232 -4.06 10.56 3.76
N THR A 233 -4.30 11.13 2.57
CA THR A 233 -5.46 10.82 1.74
C THR A 233 -5.06 9.84 0.63
N TYR A 234 -6.07 9.19 0.07
CA TYR A 234 -5.96 8.09 -0.89
C TYR A 234 -5.17 8.42 -2.17
N GLU A 235 -5.35 9.60 -2.77
CA GLU A 235 -4.54 10.09 -3.90
C GLU A 235 -3.09 10.39 -3.49
N GLY A 236 -2.83 10.55 -2.19
CA GLY A 236 -1.51 10.73 -1.62
C GLY A 236 -0.60 9.52 -1.80
N LEU A 237 -1.15 8.30 -1.94
CA LEU A 237 -0.40 7.09 -2.28
C LEU A 237 0.22 7.24 -3.68
N GLY A 238 1.47 7.73 -3.73
CA GLY A 238 2.18 8.06 -4.97
C GLY A 238 2.13 9.54 -5.36
N ASP A 239 1.55 10.41 -4.53
CA ASP A 239 1.72 11.86 -4.67
C ASP A 239 3.12 12.29 -4.23
N HIS A 240 3.59 13.46 -4.65
CA HIS A 240 4.95 14.02 -4.45
C HIS A 240 5.48 14.07 -2.99
N ARG A 241 4.70 13.62 -2.01
CA ARG A 241 5.06 13.57 -0.57
C ARG A 241 5.12 12.16 0.00
N ARG A 242 4.71 11.15 -0.77
CA ARG A 242 4.87 9.73 -0.48
C ARG A 242 5.87 9.19 -1.49
N ASP A 243 6.80 8.38 -1.06
CA ASP A 243 7.77 7.75 -1.97
C ASP A 243 7.26 6.41 -2.52
N PHE A 244 5.96 6.37 -2.79
CA PHE A 244 5.30 5.19 -3.31
C PHE A 244 5.65 5.01 -4.80
N VAL A 245 6.10 3.81 -5.13
CA VAL A 245 6.52 3.38 -6.46
C VAL A 245 5.68 2.18 -6.88
N ALA A 246 4.89 2.35 -7.95
CA ALA A 246 4.25 1.21 -8.61
C ALA A 246 5.32 0.39 -9.35
N LEU A 247 5.32 -0.91 -9.14
CA LEU A 247 6.28 -1.84 -9.74
C LEU A 247 5.64 -2.55 -10.93
N ASP A 248 6.24 -2.38 -12.09
CA ASP A 248 5.86 -3.08 -13.30
C ASP A 248 6.52 -4.47 -13.37
N LYS A 249 5.68 -5.50 -13.50
CA LYS A 249 6.11 -6.90 -13.69
C LYS A 249 6.97 -7.10 -14.92
N SER A 250 6.76 -6.30 -15.97
CA SER A 250 7.49 -6.46 -17.23
C SER A 250 8.99 -6.16 -17.09
N HIS A 251 9.40 -5.50 -16.00
CA HIS A 251 10.78 -5.12 -15.70
C HIS A 251 11.32 -5.76 -14.40
N PHE A 252 10.79 -6.91 -13.97
CA PHE A 252 11.32 -7.65 -12.81
C PHE A 252 12.75 -8.22 -13.00
N GLY A 253 13.41 -7.87 -14.11
CA GLY A 253 14.84 -8.08 -14.35
C GLY A 253 15.71 -6.87 -13.97
N VAL A 254 17.01 -7.06 -14.13
CA VAL A 254 18.03 -6.00 -14.01
C VAL A 254 18.11 -5.27 -15.35
N THR A 255 17.94 -3.95 -15.35
CA THR A 255 18.26 -3.13 -16.52
C THR A 255 19.67 -2.57 -16.39
N THR A 256 20.34 -2.28 -17.50
CA THR A 256 21.67 -1.62 -17.49
C THR A 256 21.66 -0.21 -16.88
N ALA A 257 20.46 0.34 -16.61
CA ALA A 257 20.27 1.64 -15.98
C ALA A 257 20.22 1.59 -14.45
N ASP A 258 20.04 0.40 -13.85
CA ASP A 258 19.98 0.22 -12.40
C ASP A 258 21.42 0.25 -11.83
N LYS A 259 21.82 1.37 -11.21
CA LYS A 259 23.12 1.51 -10.54
C LYS A 259 23.08 0.84 -9.16
N GLY A 260 22.98 -0.49 -9.13
CA GLY A 260 22.93 -1.27 -7.88
C GLY A 260 23.36 -2.73 -8.09
N GLN A 261 23.35 -3.53 -7.02
CA GLN A 261 23.59 -4.97 -7.11
C GLN A 261 22.55 -5.65 -8.01
N THR A 262 23.04 -6.38 -9.00
CA THR A 262 22.25 -6.99 -10.07
C THR A 262 21.98 -8.48 -9.84
N ASP A 263 22.36 -9.01 -8.67
CA ASP A 263 22.27 -10.43 -8.37
C ASP A 263 21.29 -10.68 -7.20
N PRO A 264 20.17 -11.41 -7.40
CA PRO A 264 19.29 -11.80 -6.31
C PRO A 264 19.99 -12.58 -5.19
N ALA A 265 21.14 -13.21 -5.46
CA ALA A 265 21.92 -13.90 -4.43
C ALA A 265 22.67 -12.95 -3.49
N SER A 266 22.89 -11.69 -3.86
CA SER A 266 23.52 -10.70 -2.98
C SER A 266 22.53 -10.03 -2.03
N ILE A 267 21.24 -10.38 -2.09
CA ILE A 267 20.18 -9.73 -1.34
C ILE A 267 19.72 -10.62 -0.18
N ALA A 268 19.81 -10.13 1.05
CA ALA A 268 19.03 -10.66 2.17
C ALA A 268 17.63 -10.03 2.11
N PHE A 269 16.60 -10.86 2.06
CA PHE A 269 15.22 -10.43 1.86
C PHE A 269 14.30 -11.23 2.78
N ALA A 270 13.37 -10.55 3.43
CA ALA A 270 12.26 -11.19 4.14
C ALA A 270 11.05 -10.25 4.17
N MET A 271 9.90 -10.80 4.55
CA MET A 271 8.67 -10.03 4.71
C MET A 271 7.93 -10.41 5.99
N ARG A 272 7.13 -9.51 6.54
CA ARG A 272 6.21 -9.83 7.64
C ARG A 272 4.84 -9.20 7.42
N THR A 273 3.79 -9.83 7.93
CA THR A 273 2.45 -9.21 7.85
C THR A 273 2.43 -7.88 8.60
N LEU A 274 1.64 -6.94 8.09
CA LEU A 274 1.29 -5.68 8.76
C LEU A 274 0.29 -5.86 9.92
N THR A 275 0.19 -7.06 10.51
CA THR A 275 -0.78 -7.38 11.56
C THR A 275 -0.55 -6.59 12.85
N ILE A 276 0.61 -5.98 13.04
CA ILE A 276 0.84 -5.04 14.16
C ILE A 276 0.07 -3.71 13.97
N TYR A 277 -0.41 -3.44 12.75
CA TYR A 277 -1.25 -2.29 12.39
C TYR A 277 -2.68 -2.75 12.05
N ASP A 278 -3.40 -3.36 13.01
CA ASP A 278 -4.78 -3.84 12.82
C ASP A 278 -5.72 -2.79 12.18
N ARG A 279 -5.48 -1.51 12.49
CA ARG A 279 -6.22 -0.37 11.95
C ARG A 279 -5.96 -0.17 10.44
N VAL A 280 -4.75 -0.41 9.95
CA VAL A 280 -4.42 -0.35 8.52
C VAL A 280 -5.21 -1.41 7.77
N GLY A 281 -5.16 -2.67 8.18
CA GLY A 281 -5.90 -3.75 7.51
C GLY A 281 -7.41 -3.47 7.43
N THR A 282 -8.02 -3.05 8.54
CA THR A 282 -9.48 -2.79 8.62
C THR A 282 -9.90 -1.61 7.76
N VAL A 283 -9.14 -0.50 7.80
CA VAL A 283 -9.47 0.73 7.07
C VAL A 283 -9.40 0.50 5.56
N PHE A 284 -8.30 -0.05 5.06
CA PHE A 284 -8.10 -0.25 3.62
C PHE A 284 -9.06 -1.29 3.06
N THR A 285 -9.31 -2.38 3.80
CA THR A 285 -10.29 -3.40 3.39
C THR A 285 -11.70 -2.83 3.29
N THR A 286 -12.18 -2.14 4.34
CA THR A 286 -13.53 -1.55 4.36
C THR A 286 -13.70 -0.53 3.24
N ARG A 287 -12.68 0.29 3.01
CA ARG A 287 -12.65 1.28 1.93
C ARG A 287 -12.73 0.61 0.56
N ASN A 288 -11.87 -0.36 0.27
CA ASN A 288 -11.83 -1.04 -1.03
C ASN A 288 -13.17 -1.71 -1.33
N LEU A 289 -13.80 -2.31 -0.32
CA LEU A 289 -15.16 -2.85 -0.44
C LEU A 289 -16.20 -1.77 -0.77
N LYS A 290 -16.19 -0.62 -0.09
CA LYS A 290 -17.08 0.51 -0.40
C LYS A 290 -16.87 1.04 -1.83
N LEU A 291 -15.61 1.19 -2.24
CA LEU A 291 -15.25 1.66 -3.58
C LEU A 291 -15.73 0.69 -4.67
N ALA A 292 -15.50 -0.61 -4.47
CA ALA A 292 -15.97 -1.66 -5.37
C ALA A 292 -17.50 -1.64 -5.49
N GLN A 293 -18.23 -1.53 -4.36
CA GLN A 293 -19.69 -1.41 -4.34
C GLN A 293 -20.20 -0.17 -5.08
N LYS A 294 -19.57 0.99 -4.86
CA LYS A 294 -19.93 2.23 -5.53
C LYS A 294 -19.69 2.17 -7.05
N THR A 295 -18.57 1.58 -7.45
CA THR A 295 -18.23 1.39 -8.87
C THR A 295 -19.24 0.47 -9.54
N ALA A 296 -19.62 -0.64 -8.89
CA ALA A 296 -20.64 -1.56 -9.37
C ALA A 296 -22.02 -0.88 -9.49
N ALA A 297 -22.42 -0.09 -8.48
CA ALA A 297 -23.68 0.65 -8.49
C ALA A 297 -23.75 1.68 -9.63
N LYS A 298 -22.64 2.40 -9.88
CA LYS A 298 -22.53 3.34 -10.99
C LYS A 298 -22.67 2.64 -12.34
N ALA A 299 -21.93 1.54 -12.55
CA ALA A 299 -22.01 0.76 -13.78
C ALA A 299 -23.44 0.23 -14.04
N ALA A 300 -24.12 -0.27 -12.99
CA ALA A 300 -25.52 -0.70 -13.09
C ALA A 300 -26.47 0.44 -13.49
N SER A 301 -26.26 1.65 -12.94
CA SER A 301 -27.08 2.82 -13.29
C SER A 301 -26.87 3.29 -14.73
N GLU A 302 -25.63 3.27 -15.23
CA GLU A 302 -25.29 3.66 -16.61
C GLU A 302 -25.84 2.65 -17.63
N CYS A 303 -25.89 1.36 -17.26
CA CYS A 303 -26.51 0.32 -18.09
C CYS A 303 -28.04 0.48 -18.14
N ALA A 304 -28.69 0.83 -17.03
CA ALA A 304 -30.15 1.03 -16.97
C ALA A 304 -30.65 2.28 -17.71
N VAL A 305 -29.79 3.27 -17.97
CA VAL A 305 -30.13 4.47 -18.77
C VAL A 305 -29.97 4.23 -20.27
N ASN A 306 -29.27 3.18 -20.68
CA ASN A 306 -28.99 2.83 -22.08
C ASN A 306 -29.86 1.67 -22.62
N VAL A 307 -30.92 1.28 -21.89
CA VAL A 307 -31.95 0.30 -22.28
C VAL A 307 -33.30 0.99 -22.34
#